data_AF-A0A2T3PAN5-F1
#
_entry.id   AF-A0A2T3PAN5-F1
#
_cell.length_a   1.000
_cell.length_b   1.000
_cell.length_c   1.000
_cell.angle_alpha   90.00
_cell.angle_beta   90.00
_cell.angle_gamma   90.00
#
_symmetry.space_group_name_H-M   'P 1'
#
loop_
_entity.id
_entity.type
_entity.pdbx_description
1 polymer ?
#
loop_
_entity_poly.entity_id
_entity_poly.type
_entity_poly.pdbx_seq_one_letter_code
_entity_poly.pdbx_strand_id
1 'polypeptide(L)' 'MSKPKTPMTPSAAARIQSTVAKANEGQVAKGSFAARAQSAAAKNSNSSK' A
#
# COMPACT_ATOMS: atom_id res chain seq x y z
N MET A 1 -26.67 -1.92 2.49
CA MET A 1 -25.55 -1.03 2.87
C MET A 1 -24.22 -1.74 2.67
N SER A 2 -23.39 -1.27 1.74
CA SER A 2 -22.00 -1.73 1.58
C SER A 2 -21.17 -1.29 2.80
N LYS A 3 -20.30 -2.18 3.30
CA LYS A 3 -19.42 -1.87 4.44
C LYS A 3 -18.49 -0.69 4.10
N PRO A 4 -18.21 0.20 5.07
CA PRO A 4 -17.29 1.31 4.86
C PRO A 4 -15.93 0.76 4.44
N LYS A 5 -15.44 1.23 3.30
CA LYS A 5 -14.15 0.80 2.75
C LYS A 5 -13.06 1.52 3.53
N THR A 6 -12.18 0.77 4.20
CA THR A 6 -11.02 1.35 4.88
C THR A 6 -9.99 1.77 3.82
N PRO A 7 -9.74 3.08 3.61
CA PRO A 7 -8.78 3.51 2.61
C PRO A 7 -7.36 3.10 3.01
N MET A 8 -6.56 2.71 2.03
CA MET A 8 -5.13 2.48 2.22
C MET A 8 -4.45 3.83 2.51
N THR A 9 -3.74 3.93 3.63
CA THR A 9 -3.00 5.14 4.03
C THR A 9 -1.52 5.02 3.70
N PRO A 10 -0.77 6.13 3.58
CA PRO A 10 0.68 6.10 3.37
C PRO A 10 1.43 5.31 4.47
N SER A 11 1.00 5.44 5.73
CA SER A 11 1.60 4.70 6.85
C SER A 11 1.37 3.19 6.73
N ALA A 12 0.16 2.76 6.34
CA ALA A 12 -0.13 1.36 6.10
C ALA A 12 0.71 0.81 4.92
N ALA A 13 0.82 1.56 3.84
CA ALA A 13 1.64 1.16 2.69
C ALA A 13 3.13 1.04 3.04
N ALA A 14 3.68 1.94 3.86
CA ALA A 14 5.07 1.86 4.34
C ALA A 14 5.33 0.61 5.18
N ARG A 15 4.38 0.24 6.07
CA ARG A 15 4.46 -1.02 6.83
C ARG A 15 4.48 -2.24 5.91
N ILE A 16 3.57 -2.28 4.93
CA ILE A 16 3.50 -3.37 3.95
C ILE A 16 4.82 -3.45 3.15
N GLN A 17 5.32 -2.32 2.66
CA GLN A 17 6.58 -2.28 1.90
C GLN A 17 7.77 -2.75 2.74
N SER A 18 7.87 -2.33 4.01
CA SER A 18 8.91 -2.80 4.94
C SER A 18 8.87 -4.32 5.13
N THR A 19 7.70 -4.90 5.35
CA THR A 19 7.58 -6.36 5.54
C THR A 19 7.97 -7.16 4.31
N VAL A 20 7.55 -6.69 3.12
CA VAL A 20 7.86 -7.36 1.85
C VAL A 20 9.34 -7.19 1.50
N ALA A 21 9.90 -5.99 1.68
CA ALA A 21 11.32 -5.74 1.46
C ALA A 21 12.18 -6.63 2.36
N LYS A 22 11.85 -6.77 3.65
CA LYS A 22 12.57 -7.68 4.56
C LYS A 22 12.52 -9.14 4.09
N ALA A 23 11.40 -9.57 3.53
CA ALA A 23 11.22 -10.94 3.05
C ALA A 23 11.88 -11.22 1.68
N ASN A 24 12.18 -10.17 0.90
CA ASN A 24 12.70 -10.27 -0.48
C ASN A 24 14.02 -9.50 -0.65
N GLU A 25 14.86 -9.47 0.39
CA GLU A 25 16.22 -8.87 0.32
C GLU A 25 16.24 -7.40 -0.14
N GLY A 26 15.23 -6.64 0.28
CA GLY A 26 15.07 -5.23 -0.07
C GLY A 26 14.24 -4.99 -1.33
N GLN A 27 13.83 -6.03 -2.04
CA GLN A 27 13.09 -5.91 -3.30
C GLN A 27 11.58 -5.98 -3.09
N VAL A 28 10.84 -5.28 -3.95
CA VAL A 28 9.38 -5.39 -4.03
C VAL A 28 9.03 -5.81 -5.46
N ALA A 29 8.54 -7.03 -5.61
CA ALA A 29 8.17 -7.55 -6.92
C ALA A 29 7.04 -6.72 -7.56
N LYS A 30 7.15 -6.48 -8.87
CA LYS A 30 6.11 -5.82 -9.66
C LYS A 30 4.84 -6.68 -9.65
N GLY A 31 3.71 -6.06 -9.34
CA GLY A 31 2.42 -6.76 -9.21
C GLY A 31 2.19 -7.41 -7.84
N SER A 32 3.15 -7.34 -6.92
CA SER A 32 2.95 -7.76 -5.53
C SER A 32 1.91 -6.90 -4.81
N PHE A 33 1.40 -7.42 -3.69
CA PHE A 33 0.48 -6.69 -2.84
C PHE A 33 1.07 -5.35 -2.37
N ALA A 34 2.37 -5.28 -2.07
CA ALA A 34 3.04 -4.04 -1.69
C ALA A 34 2.96 -2.96 -2.79
N ALA A 35 3.20 -3.34 -4.06
CA ALA A 35 3.06 -2.42 -5.19
C ALA A 35 1.61 -1.90 -5.33
N ARG A 36 0.61 -2.77 -5.12
CA ARG A 36 -0.81 -2.37 -5.09
C ARG A 36 -1.14 -1.45 -3.92
N ALA A 37 -0.60 -1.74 -2.73
CA ALA A 37 -0.82 -0.92 -1.54
C ALA A 37 -0.23 0.49 -1.69
N GLN A 38 0.98 0.60 -2.24
CA GLN A 38 1.58 1.91 -2.54
C GLN A 38 0.76 2.69 -3.57
N SER A 39 0.30 2.04 -4.65
CA SER A 39 -0.58 2.69 -5.63
C SER A 39 -1.89 3.16 -5.02
N ALA A 40 -2.50 2.36 -4.15
CA ALA A 40 -3.73 2.73 -3.45
C ALA A 40 -3.51 3.90 -2.47
N ALA A 41 -2.42 3.89 -1.71
CA ALA A 41 -2.07 5.01 -0.83
C ALA A 41 -1.85 6.31 -1.62
N ALA A 42 -1.11 6.27 -2.73
CA ALA A 42 -0.89 7.44 -3.59
C ALA A 42 -2.22 7.98 -4.16
N LYS A 43 -3.12 7.10 -4.62
CA LYS A 43 -4.45 7.50 -5.12
C LYS A 43 -5.32 8.11 -4.03
N ASN A 44 -5.31 7.53 -2.83
CA ASN A 44 -6.11 8.04 -1.70
C ASN A 44 -5.57 9.37 -1.17
N SER A 45 -4.24 9.56 -1.15
CA SER A 45 -3.62 10.85 -0.82
C SER A 45 -3.96 11.95 -1.82
N ASN A 46 -4.15 11.60 -3.09
CA ASN A 46 -4.59 12.55 -4.12
C ASN A 46 -6.10 12.83 -4.09
N SER A 47 -6.87 11.98 -3.41
CA SER A 47 -8.32 12.14 -3.25
C SER A 47 -8.69 12.93 -1.99
N SER A 48 -7.70 13.30 -1.16
CA SER A 48 -7.88 14.06 0.07
C SER A 48 -7.35 15.50 -0.03
N LYS A 49 -7.34 16.09 -1.22
CA LYS A 49 -6.93 17.49 -1.44
C LYS A 49 -8.11 18.34 -1.88
#